data_AF-A0A0J7K113-F1
#
_entry.id   AF-A0A0J7K113-F1
#
_cell.length_a   1.000
_cell.length_b   1.000
_cell.length_c   1.000
_cell.angle_alpha   90.00
_cell.angle_beta   90.00
_cell.angle_gamma   90.00
#
_symmetry.space_group_name_H-M   'P 1'
#
loop_
_entity.id
_entity.type
_entity.pdbx_description
1 polymer ?
#
loop_
_entity_poly.entity_id
_entity_poly.type
_entity_poly.pdbx_seq_one_letter_code
_entity_poly.pdbx_strand_id
1 'polypeptide(L)'
;MDPDSFKDYAKEMAEYITDYLENIRDRRVLPTVEPGYMKPLLPSEAPKTPEQWKDIMSDIERVIMPGVTHWHSPKFHAYFPTAQSYPAILADMLSGAIACIGFTWIASPACTELEVVMLDWLGKMLDLPKEFLACSGGRGGGVIQGTASEATLVALLGAKAKKIKQVKEQHPDWTENEIISKLVAYCSFNYSRLSLSSEKRHGVLLQLGIKFNDFNGHLNCDIYFDEY
;
A
#
# COMPACT_ATOMS: atom_id res chain seq x y z
N MET A 1 -1.42 22.11 21.90
CA MET A 1 -0.48 22.81 21.00
C MET A 1 -1.26 23.86 20.24
N ASP A 2 -0.82 25.11 20.29
CA ASP A 2 -1.38 26.22 19.51
C ASP A 2 -0.60 26.42 18.19
N PRO A 3 -1.04 27.31 17.27
CA PRO A 3 -0.39 27.50 15.98
C PRO A 3 1.07 27.97 16.02
N ASP A 4 1.46 28.77 17.01
CA ASP A 4 2.85 29.26 17.09
C ASP A 4 3.77 28.15 17.62
N SER A 5 3.31 27.42 18.63
CA SER A 5 3.98 26.19 19.06
C SER A 5 4.14 25.17 17.90
N PHE A 6 3.10 25.00 17.07
CA PHE A 6 3.16 24.12 15.89
C PHE A 6 4.24 24.56 14.90
N LYS A 7 4.34 25.87 14.59
CA LYS A 7 5.36 26.37 13.65
C LYS A 7 6.76 26.06 14.15
N ASP A 8 7.01 26.22 15.44
CA ASP A 8 8.34 25.98 16.00
C ASP A 8 8.67 24.49 16.02
N TYR A 9 7.73 23.63 16.42
CA TYR A 9 7.92 22.18 16.40
C TYR A 9 8.00 21.60 14.98
N ALA A 10 7.30 22.19 14.01
CA ALA A 10 7.40 21.79 12.61
C ALA A 10 8.79 22.10 12.02
N LYS A 11 9.42 23.22 12.42
CA LYS A 11 10.80 23.52 12.04
C LYS A 11 11.77 22.52 12.68
N GLU A 12 11.62 22.26 13.97
CA GLU A 12 12.44 21.27 14.70
C GLU A 12 12.31 19.87 14.08
N MET A 13 11.10 19.46 13.70
CA MET A 13 10.87 18.19 13.01
C MET A 13 11.52 18.17 11.61
N ALA A 14 11.46 19.26 10.86
CA ALA A 14 12.11 19.36 9.55
C ALA A 14 13.64 19.25 9.66
N GLU A 15 14.23 19.89 10.67
CA GLU A 15 15.66 19.76 11.01
C GLU A 15 15.99 18.31 11.36
N TYR A 16 15.21 17.70 12.26
CA TYR A 16 15.39 16.29 12.64
C TYR A 16 15.32 15.32 11.45
N ILE A 17 14.33 15.45 10.58
CA ILE A 17 14.16 14.61 9.39
C ILE A 17 15.36 14.76 8.46
N THR A 18 15.82 16.00 8.26
CA THR A 18 16.97 16.29 7.38
C THR A 18 18.23 15.65 7.94
N ASP A 19 18.54 15.90 9.22
CA ASP A 19 19.69 15.31 9.91
C ASP A 19 19.65 13.78 9.91
N TYR A 20 18.47 13.19 10.13
CA TYR A 20 18.27 11.74 10.07
C TYR A 20 18.60 11.18 8.69
N LEU A 21 18.08 11.78 7.62
CA LEU A 21 18.27 11.29 6.25
C LEU A 21 19.69 11.52 5.74
N GLU A 22 20.31 12.66 6.05
CA GLU A 22 21.69 12.96 5.65
C GLU A 22 22.70 12.00 6.32
N ASN A 23 22.46 11.66 7.58
CA ASN A 23 23.36 10.83 8.38
C ASN A 23 22.90 9.36 8.52
N ILE A 24 21.89 8.94 7.75
CA ILE A 24 21.32 7.58 7.83
C ILE A 24 22.36 6.47 7.55
N ARG A 25 23.46 6.80 6.87
CA ARG A 25 24.58 5.89 6.59
C ARG A 25 25.31 5.45 7.86
N ASP A 26 25.31 6.28 8.88
CA ASP A 26 26.03 6.02 10.13
C ASP A 26 25.20 5.18 11.10
N ARG A 27 23.90 5.08 10.87
CA ARG A 27 23.01 4.20 11.61
C ARG A 27 23.17 2.74 11.17
N ARG A 28 23.04 1.83 12.13
CA ARG A 28 23.03 0.39 11.86
C ARG A 28 21.74 0.02 11.15
N VAL A 29 21.84 -0.50 9.92
CA VAL A 29 20.68 -0.82 9.07
C VAL A 29 19.62 -1.68 9.76
N LEU A 30 20.05 -2.77 10.41
CA LEU A 30 19.17 -3.70 11.11
C LEU A 30 19.23 -3.46 12.62
N PRO A 31 18.09 -3.47 13.32
CA PRO A 31 18.04 -3.28 14.76
C PRO A 31 18.67 -4.46 15.52
N THR A 32 18.96 -4.27 16.81
CA THR A 32 19.52 -5.30 17.71
C THR A 32 18.57 -5.66 18.85
N VAL A 33 17.28 -5.48 18.62
CA VAL A 33 16.23 -5.69 19.61
C VAL A 33 15.48 -7.00 19.35
N GLU A 34 14.86 -7.54 20.39
CA GLU A 34 14.03 -8.75 20.31
C GLU A 34 12.53 -8.40 20.26
N PRO A 35 11.66 -9.29 19.74
CA PRO A 35 10.22 -9.10 19.77
C PRO A 35 9.72 -8.78 21.20
N GLY A 36 9.00 -7.65 21.34
CA GLY A 36 8.48 -7.18 22.62
C GLY A 36 9.37 -6.18 23.37
N TYR A 37 10.56 -5.81 22.86
CA TYR A 37 11.52 -4.90 23.53
C TYR A 37 10.93 -3.55 23.95
N MET A 38 9.94 -3.03 23.22
CA MET A 38 9.40 -1.69 23.42
C MET A 38 8.47 -1.61 24.64
N LYS A 39 7.77 -2.71 24.97
CA LYS A 39 6.79 -2.75 26.05
C LYS A 39 7.35 -2.31 27.42
N PRO A 40 8.53 -2.76 27.88
CA PRO A 40 9.11 -2.28 29.14
C PRO A 40 9.66 -0.84 29.09
N LEU A 41 9.74 -0.22 27.91
CA LEU A 41 10.29 1.14 27.74
C LEU A 41 9.22 2.24 27.75
N LEU A 42 7.94 1.84 27.69
CA LEU A 42 6.78 2.72 27.64
C LEU A 42 5.91 2.58 28.90
N PRO A 43 5.16 3.63 29.27
CA PRO A 43 4.12 3.52 30.29
C PRO A 43 3.07 2.46 29.94
N SER A 44 2.46 1.84 30.96
CA SER A 44 1.40 0.85 30.76
C SER A 44 0.06 1.44 30.34
N GLU A 45 -0.12 2.76 30.52
CA GLU A 45 -1.34 3.50 30.20
C GLU A 45 -0.97 4.81 29.49
N ALA A 46 -1.88 5.31 28.66
CA ALA A 46 -1.72 6.61 28.02
C ALA A 46 -1.72 7.74 29.07
N PRO A 47 -0.95 8.83 28.86
CA PRO A 47 -0.90 9.94 29.80
C PRO A 47 -2.26 10.64 29.89
N LYS A 48 -2.67 10.98 31.12
CA LYS A 48 -3.93 11.73 31.37
C LYS A 48 -3.80 13.23 31.15
N THR A 49 -2.57 13.71 31.11
CA THR A 49 -2.21 15.12 30.90
C THR A 49 -1.23 15.23 29.74
N PRO A 50 -1.23 16.34 28.99
CA PRO A 50 -0.28 16.53 27.90
C PRO A 50 1.17 16.42 28.37
N GLU A 51 2.00 15.76 27.56
CA GLU A 51 3.46 15.71 27.74
C GLU A 51 4.14 16.84 26.98
N GLN A 52 5.39 17.14 27.36
CA GLN A 52 6.16 18.15 26.65
C GLN A 52 6.68 17.59 25.32
N TRP A 53 6.64 18.40 24.26
CA TRP A 53 7.13 18.02 22.94
C TRP A 53 8.57 17.49 22.96
N LYS A 54 9.44 18.12 23.76
CA LYS A 54 10.83 17.71 23.91
C LYS A 54 10.98 16.29 24.48
N ASP A 55 10.10 15.90 25.40
CA ASP A 55 10.11 14.56 25.99
C ASP A 55 9.70 13.52 24.93
N ILE A 56 8.69 13.84 24.11
CA ILE A 56 8.27 13.01 22.97
C ILE A 56 9.41 12.86 21.94
N MET A 57 10.07 13.95 21.56
CA MET A 57 11.19 13.90 20.60
C MET A 57 12.39 13.12 21.14
N SER A 58 12.69 13.23 22.44
CA SER A 58 13.72 12.42 23.09
C SER A 58 13.38 10.91 23.03
N ASP A 59 12.10 10.56 23.13
CA ASP A 59 11.65 9.17 23.07
C ASP A 59 11.75 8.57 21.67
N ILE A 60 11.69 9.37 20.60
CA ILE A 60 11.97 8.90 19.24
C ILE A 60 13.36 8.27 19.15
N GLU A 61 14.40 8.93 19.64
CA GLU A 61 15.77 8.36 19.60
C GLU A 61 16.00 7.28 20.67
N ARG A 62 15.41 7.44 21.86
CA ARG A 62 15.63 6.52 22.99
C ARG A 62 14.90 5.19 22.82
N VAL A 63 13.67 5.20 22.30
CA VAL A 63 12.76 4.05 22.30
C VAL A 63 12.47 3.54 20.89
N ILE A 64 12.23 4.45 19.94
CA ILE A 64 11.77 4.08 18.60
C ILE A 64 12.97 3.66 17.73
N MET A 65 13.94 4.55 17.53
CA MET A 65 15.07 4.34 16.62
C MET A 65 15.88 3.04 16.84
N PRO A 66 16.09 2.53 18.07
CA PRO A 66 16.78 1.25 18.28
C PRO A 66 16.10 0.04 17.65
N GLY A 67 14.78 0.10 17.41
CA GLY A 67 14.01 -0.95 16.75
C GLY A 67 13.68 -0.66 15.28
N VAL A 68 14.10 0.47 14.73
CA VAL A 68 13.86 0.81 13.33
C VAL A 68 14.83 0.04 12.43
N THR A 69 14.29 -0.62 11.40
CA THR A 69 15.09 -1.02 10.25
C THR A 69 15.18 0.16 9.30
N HIS A 70 16.39 0.65 9.01
CA HIS A 70 16.57 1.86 8.20
C HIS A 70 16.53 1.55 6.70
N TRP A 71 15.32 1.45 6.15
CA TRP A 71 15.04 1.13 4.73
C TRP A 71 15.72 2.07 3.72
N HIS A 72 15.92 3.34 4.08
CA HIS A 72 16.57 4.34 3.22
C HIS A 72 18.08 4.42 3.41
N SER A 73 18.66 3.58 4.27
CA SER A 73 20.11 3.46 4.33
C SER A 73 20.62 2.90 3.00
N PRO A 74 21.66 3.47 2.39
CA PRO A 74 22.24 2.93 1.16
C PRO A 74 22.96 1.59 1.38
N LYS A 75 23.06 1.14 2.64
CA LYS A 75 23.53 -0.20 3.03
C LYS A 75 22.38 -1.22 3.14
N PHE A 76 21.13 -0.80 2.94
CA PHE A 76 19.95 -1.68 2.93
C PHE A 76 19.74 -2.26 1.53
N HIS A 77 19.92 -3.57 1.41
CA HIS A 77 19.78 -4.31 0.15
C HIS A 77 18.80 -5.48 0.27
N ALA A 78 17.91 -5.46 1.27
CA ALA A 78 16.85 -6.44 1.41
C ALA A 78 15.59 -6.00 0.64
N TYR A 79 14.81 -6.96 0.14
CA TYR A 79 13.56 -6.73 -0.60
C TYR A 79 13.72 -5.78 -1.81
N PHE A 80 12.63 -5.12 -2.18
CA PHE A 80 12.61 -4.00 -3.12
C PHE A 80 12.59 -2.66 -2.35
N PRO A 81 13.09 -1.57 -2.94
CA PRO A 81 13.10 -0.26 -2.29
C PRO A 81 11.67 0.24 -2.03
N THR A 82 11.50 0.97 -0.94
CA THR A 82 10.33 1.81 -0.69
C THR A 82 10.65 3.26 -1.07
N ALA A 83 9.66 3.96 -1.64
CA ALA A 83 9.85 5.32 -2.11
C ALA A 83 9.69 6.33 -0.97
N GLN A 84 10.66 7.24 -0.85
CA GLN A 84 10.56 8.42 -0.01
C GLN A 84 11.38 9.54 -0.66
N SER A 85 10.84 10.74 -0.66
CA SER A 85 11.57 11.94 -1.10
C SER A 85 11.11 13.17 -0.31
N TYR A 86 11.94 14.21 -0.23
CA TYR A 86 11.53 15.46 0.43
C TYR A 86 10.25 16.07 -0.16
N PRO A 87 10.04 16.10 -1.49
CA PRO A 87 8.77 16.55 -2.07
C PRO A 87 7.57 15.75 -1.58
N ALA A 88 7.70 14.42 -1.44
CA ALA A 88 6.61 13.58 -0.93
C ALA A 88 6.29 13.86 0.54
N ILE A 89 7.32 14.09 1.39
CA ILE A 89 7.12 14.47 2.79
C ILE A 89 6.35 15.80 2.90
N LEU A 90 6.72 16.80 2.10
CA LEU A 90 6.03 18.09 2.08
C LEU A 90 4.59 17.97 1.57
N ALA A 91 4.37 17.17 0.53
CA ALA A 91 3.03 16.90 0.01
C ALA A 91 2.15 16.22 1.07
N ASP A 92 2.70 15.27 1.83
CA ASP A 92 1.96 14.57 2.88
C ASP A 92 1.64 15.48 4.08
N MET A 93 2.57 16.37 4.45
CA MET A 93 2.31 17.42 5.45
C MET A 93 1.14 18.33 5.03
N LEU A 94 1.09 18.74 3.76
CA LEU A 94 -0.02 19.55 3.23
C LEU A 94 -1.31 18.73 3.16
N SER A 95 -1.24 17.47 2.71
CA SER A 95 -2.37 16.54 2.67
C SER A 95 -3.00 16.37 4.05
N GLY A 96 -2.18 16.17 5.09
CA GLY A 96 -2.61 16.10 6.48
C GLY A 96 -3.21 17.40 7.02
N ALA A 97 -2.79 18.56 6.53
CA ALA A 97 -3.39 19.84 6.90
C ALA A 97 -4.77 20.07 6.24
N ILE A 98 -4.94 19.65 4.98
CA ILE A 98 -6.22 19.72 4.27
C ILE A 98 -7.21 18.69 4.84
N ALA A 99 -6.72 17.48 5.16
CA ALA A 99 -7.45 16.39 5.80
C ALA A 99 -8.82 16.07 5.16
N CYS A 100 -8.97 16.26 3.84
CA CYS A 100 -10.23 16.01 3.17
C CYS A 100 -10.44 14.52 2.89
N ILE A 101 -11.71 14.08 2.85
CA ILE A 101 -12.08 12.69 2.54
C ILE A 101 -12.81 12.66 1.20
N GLY A 102 -12.10 12.24 0.13
CA GLY A 102 -12.59 12.24 -1.25
C GLY A 102 -13.46 11.04 -1.64
N PHE A 103 -14.40 10.59 -0.78
CA PHE A 103 -15.24 9.41 -1.07
C PHE A 103 -16.30 9.66 -2.16
N THR A 104 -16.59 10.94 -2.46
CA THR A 104 -17.37 11.39 -3.61
C THR A 104 -16.77 12.68 -4.15
N TRP A 105 -17.07 13.01 -5.41
CA TRP A 105 -16.56 14.24 -6.04
C TRP A 105 -16.92 15.49 -5.24
N ILE A 106 -18.17 15.61 -4.75
CA ILE A 106 -18.61 16.80 -3.99
C ILE A 106 -17.93 16.93 -2.62
N ALA A 107 -17.41 15.84 -2.06
CA ALA A 107 -16.72 15.87 -0.77
C ALA A 107 -15.37 16.60 -0.86
N SER A 108 -14.68 16.50 -2.00
CA SER A 108 -13.48 17.30 -2.30
C SER A 108 -13.16 17.20 -3.80
N PRO A 109 -13.65 18.12 -4.64
CA PRO A 109 -13.45 18.04 -6.09
C PRO A 109 -11.97 17.98 -6.47
N ALA A 110 -11.13 18.80 -5.83
CA ALA A 110 -9.69 18.83 -6.08
C ALA A 110 -9.01 17.49 -5.78
N CYS A 111 -9.48 16.73 -4.78
CA CYS A 111 -8.94 15.42 -4.44
C CYS A 111 -9.12 14.42 -5.59
N THR A 112 -10.31 14.41 -6.21
CA THR A 112 -10.59 13.52 -7.35
C THR A 112 -9.95 14.02 -8.64
N GLU A 113 -10.10 15.31 -8.98
CA GLU A 113 -9.63 15.87 -10.25
C GLU A 113 -8.10 15.81 -10.37
N LEU A 114 -7.38 16.12 -9.28
CA LEU A 114 -5.92 16.09 -9.29
C LEU A 114 -5.38 14.67 -9.50
N GLU A 115 -6.00 13.66 -8.89
CA GLU A 115 -5.60 12.27 -9.07
C GLU A 115 -5.70 11.84 -10.54
N VAL A 116 -6.81 12.17 -11.21
CA VAL A 116 -7.00 11.85 -12.64
C VAL A 116 -5.90 12.47 -13.49
N VAL A 117 -5.59 13.75 -13.28
CA VAL A 117 -4.53 14.45 -14.04
C VAL A 117 -3.15 13.85 -13.78
N MET A 118 -2.82 13.56 -12.52
CA MET A 118 -1.52 12.97 -12.17
C MET A 118 -1.33 11.58 -12.75
N LEU A 119 -2.38 10.76 -12.78
CA LEU A 119 -2.31 9.42 -13.36
C LEU A 119 -2.27 9.43 -14.88
N ASP A 120 -2.88 10.42 -15.53
CA ASP A 120 -2.67 10.66 -16.97
C ASP A 120 -1.22 11.08 -17.26
N TRP A 121 -0.60 11.89 -16.41
CA TRP A 121 0.82 12.24 -16.54
C TRP A 121 1.70 11.00 -16.37
N LEU A 122 1.45 10.20 -15.33
CA LEU A 122 2.19 8.96 -15.10
C LEU A 122 2.02 7.96 -16.26
N GLY A 123 0.80 7.78 -16.75
CA GLY A 123 0.53 6.91 -17.89
C GLY A 123 1.28 7.35 -19.15
N LYS A 124 1.37 8.66 -19.41
CA LYS A 124 2.18 9.22 -20.52
C LYS A 124 3.68 9.03 -20.30
N MET A 125 4.18 9.20 -19.07
CA MET A 125 5.60 8.96 -18.75
C MET A 125 6.01 7.49 -18.94
N LEU A 126 5.07 6.57 -18.74
CA LEU A 126 5.24 5.13 -18.94
C LEU A 126 4.94 4.66 -20.38
N ASP A 127 4.57 5.58 -21.28
CA ASP A 127 4.13 5.29 -22.65
C ASP A 127 3.01 4.23 -22.72
N LEU A 128 2.04 4.33 -21.80
CA LEU A 128 0.90 3.43 -21.78
C LEU A 128 -0.03 3.70 -22.98
N PRO A 129 -0.71 2.66 -23.51
CA PRO A 129 -1.75 2.84 -24.52
C PRO A 129 -2.80 3.86 -24.08
N LYS A 130 -3.29 4.65 -25.04
CA LYS A 130 -4.26 5.74 -24.80
C LYS A 130 -5.53 5.26 -24.10
N GLU A 131 -5.90 3.99 -24.23
CA GLU A 131 -7.05 3.36 -23.59
C GLU A 131 -6.97 3.37 -22.06
N PHE A 132 -5.77 3.54 -21.49
CA PHE A 132 -5.55 3.68 -20.04
C PHE A 132 -5.60 5.15 -19.56
N LEU A 133 -5.62 6.12 -20.48
CA LEU A 133 -5.61 7.54 -20.14
C LEU A 133 -7.04 8.09 -20.09
N ALA A 134 -7.40 8.76 -19.00
CA ALA A 134 -8.71 9.38 -18.83
C ALA A 134 -8.94 10.50 -19.86
N CYS A 135 -7.90 11.26 -20.21
CA CYS A 135 -7.96 12.31 -21.23
C CYS A 135 -8.23 11.80 -22.66
N SER A 136 -8.28 10.48 -22.90
CA SER A 136 -8.50 9.90 -24.23
C SER A 136 -9.96 9.97 -24.70
N GLY A 137 -10.91 10.26 -23.80
CA GLY A 137 -12.36 10.18 -24.09
C GLY A 137 -12.91 8.76 -24.11
N GLY A 138 -12.08 7.75 -23.79
CA GLY A 138 -12.49 6.36 -23.62
C GLY A 138 -13.19 6.09 -22.28
N ARG A 139 -13.33 4.80 -21.94
CA ARG A 139 -13.91 4.34 -20.66
C ARG A 139 -12.86 3.95 -19.61
N GLY A 140 -11.58 4.14 -19.93
CA GLY A 140 -10.46 3.82 -19.05
C GLY A 140 -9.97 5.02 -18.25
N GLY A 141 -9.00 4.76 -17.37
CA GLY A 141 -8.39 5.75 -16.49
C GLY A 141 -7.57 5.06 -15.41
N GLY A 142 -6.77 5.84 -14.68
CA GLY A 142 -6.05 5.38 -13.50
C GLY A 142 -6.79 5.69 -12.19
N VAL A 143 -6.44 4.97 -11.14
CA VAL A 143 -6.80 5.28 -9.74
C VAL A 143 -5.62 4.95 -8.82
N ILE A 144 -5.41 5.73 -7.76
CA ILE A 144 -4.41 5.42 -6.73
C ILE A 144 -4.97 4.34 -5.79
N GLN A 145 -4.19 3.29 -5.55
CA GLN A 145 -4.52 2.21 -4.60
C GLN A 145 -3.51 2.21 -3.46
N GLY A 146 -3.89 1.70 -2.28
CA GLY A 146 -3.00 1.67 -1.12
C GLY A 146 -1.79 0.76 -1.34
N THR A 147 -2.00 -0.38 -2.00
CA THR A 147 -0.94 -1.33 -2.33
C THR A 147 -1.17 -2.04 -3.67
N ALA A 148 -0.11 -2.62 -4.24
CA ALA A 148 -0.22 -3.49 -5.41
C ALA A 148 -1.09 -4.75 -5.13
N SER A 149 -1.12 -5.22 -3.88
CA SER A 149 -1.99 -6.34 -3.47
C SER A 149 -3.46 -5.95 -3.56
N GLU A 150 -3.84 -4.79 -3.02
CA GLU A 150 -5.21 -4.26 -3.16
C GLU A 150 -5.61 -4.05 -4.62
N ALA A 151 -4.73 -3.47 -5.44
CA ALA A 151 -4.98 -3.28 -6.86
C ALA A 151 -5.26 -4.63 -7.58
N THR A 152 -4.50 -5.67 -7.23
CA THR A 152 -4.70 -7.03 -7.77
C THR A 152 -6.04 -7.63 -7.31
N LEU A 153 -6.39 -7.44 -6.03
CA LEU A 153 -7.68 -7.88 -5.49
C LEU A 153 -8.85 -7.21 -6.20
N VAL A 154 -8.80 -5.89 -6.40
CA VAL A 154 -9.82 -5.11 -7.12
C VAL A 154 -9.96 -5.60 -8.56
N ALA A 155 -8.84 -5.83 -9.25
CA ALA A 155 -8.85 -6.37 -10.60
C ALA A 155 -9.50 -7.77 -10.68
N LEU A 156 -9.16 -8.67 -9.75
CA LEU A 156 -9.74 -10.01 -9.67
C LEU A 156 -11.23 -9.97 -9.33
N LEU A 157 -11.65 -9.09 -8.42
CA LEU A 157 -13.06 -8.91 -8.07
C LEU A 157 -13.88 -8.40 -9.27
N GLY A 158 -13.37 -7.40 -10.00
CA GLY A 158 -13.99 -6.90 -11.22
C GLY A 158 -14.08 -7.98 -12.31
N ALA A 159 -13.02 -8.77 -12.49
CA ALA A 159 -13.01 -9.89 -13.43
C ALA A 159 -14.02 -10.98 -13.04
N LYS A 160 -14.08 -11.36 -11.75
CA LYS A 160 -15.04 -12.32 -11.20
C LYS A 160 -16.47 -11.86 -11.46
N ALA A 161 -16.82 -10.63 -11.06
CA ALA A 161 -18.16 -10.08 -11.22
C ALA A 161 -18.58 -10.02 -12.70
N LYS A 162 -17.67 -9.55 -13.58
CA LYS A 162 -17.91 -9.53 -15.03
C LYS A 162 -18.17 -10.94 -15.59
N LYS A 163 -17.38 -11.93 -15.17
CA LYS A 163 -17.50 -13.30 -15.68
C LYS A 163 -18.77 -13.99 -15.17
N ILE A 164 -19.16 -13.78 -13.91
CA ILE A 164 -20.42 -14.29 -13.36
C ILE A 164 -21.60 -13.79 -14.19
N LYS A 165 -21.66 -12.48 -14.48
CA LYS A 165 -22.71 -11.90 -15.30
C LYS A 165 -22.79 -12.55 -16.69
N GLN A 166 -21.65 -12.70 -17.37
CA GLN A 166 -21.59 -13.33 -18.70
C GLN A 166 -22.06 -14.78 -18.69
N VAL A 167 -21.65 -15.57 -17.69
CA VAL A 167 -22.05 -16.98 -17.59
C VAL A 167 -23.53 -17.10 -17.25
N LYS A 168 -24.07 -16.21 -16.40
CA LYS A 168 -25.50 -16.18 -16.06
C LYS A 168 -26.37 -15.82 -17.26
N GLU A 169 -25.90 -14.97 -18.17
CA GLU A 169 -26.59 -14.68 -19.44
C GLU A 169 -26.63 -15.91 -20.37
N GLN A 170 -25.61 -16.76 -20.33
CA GLN A 170 -25.52 -17.99 -21.15
C GLN A 170 -26.22 -19.19 -20.50
N HIS A 171 -26.26 -19.23 -19.17
CA HIS A 171 -26.85 -20.29 -18.36
C HIS A 171 -27.77 -19.67 -17.28
N PRO A 172 -28.98 -19.21 -17.63
CA PRO A 172 -29.88 -18.53 -16.70
C PRO A 172 -30.25 -19.39 -15.48
N ASP A 173 -30.27 -20.71 -15.65
CA ASP A 173 -30.65 -21.67 -14.60
C ASP A 173 -29.55 -21.91 -13.56
N TRP A 174 -28.29 -21.57 -13.86
CA TRP A 174 -27.18 -21.80 -12.93
C TRP A 174 -27.18 -20.78 -11.81
N THR A 175 -27.04 -21.23 -10.57
CA THR A 175 -26.84 -20.37 -9.40
C THR A 175 -25.46 -19.69 -9.45
N GLU A 176 -25.30 -18.56 -8.75
CA GLU A 176 -24.00 -17.90 -8.67
C GLU A 176 -22.93 -18.79 -8.05
N ASN A 177 -23.29 -19.59 -7.04
CA ASN A 177 -22.35 -20.51 -6.38
C ASN A 177 -21.85 -21.60 -7.33
N GLU A 178 -22.73 -22.16 -8.17
CA GLU A 178 -22.33 -23.11 -9.22
C GLU A 178 -21.36 -22.48 -10.21
N ILE A 179 -21.58 -21.21 -10.59
CA ILE A 179 -20.67 -20.48 -11.47
C ILE A 179 -19.33 -20.25 -10.78
N ILE A 180 -19.34 -19.73 -9.54
CA ILE A 180 -18.13 -19.43 -8.76
C ILE A 180 -17.27 -20.68 -8.58
N SER A 181 -17.89 -21.83 -8.28
CA SER A 181 -17.18 -23.11 -8.10
C SER A 181 -16.40 -23.57 -9.33
N LYS A 182 -16.73 -23.04 -10.51
CA LYS A 182 -16.09 -23.37 -11.79
C LYS A 182 -15.09 -22.30 -12.24
N LEU A 183 -14.98 -21.18 -11.54
CA LEU A 183 -14.03 -20.12 -11.88
C LEU A 183 -12.61 -20.50 -11.41
N VAL A 184 -11.65 -20.26 -12.29
CA VAL A 184 -10.23 -20.46 -12.01
C VAL A 184 -9.45 -19.26 -12.52
N ALA A 185 -8.61 -18.68 -11.67
CA ALA A 185 -7.61 -17.70 -12.04
C ALA A 185 -6.22 -18.34 -12.16
N TYR A 186 -5.35 -17.72 -12.94
CA TYR A 186 -4.00 -18.21 -13.21
C TYR A 186 -2.97 -17.13 -12.87
N CYS A 187 -1.84 -17.54 -12.31
CA CYS A 187 -0.66 -16.69 -12.15
C CYS A 187 0.64 -17.51 -12.28
N SER A 188 1.77 -16.82 -12.42
CA SER A 188 3.08 -17.49 -12.58
C SER A 188 3.59 -18.03 -11.24
N PHE A 189 4.23 -19.20 -11.28
CA PHE A 189 4.89 -19.84 -10.14
C PHE A 189 6.18 -19.12 -9.74
N ASN A 190 6.84 -18.42 -10.68
CA ASN A 190 8.09 -17.69 -10.42
C ASN A 190 7.87 -16.33 -9.73
N TYR A 191 6.68 -16.10 -9.20
CA TYR A 191 6.41 -14.97 -8.32
C TYR A 191 7.21 -15.10 -7.01
N SER A 192 7.64 -13.96 -6.46
CA SER A 192 8.30 -13.95 -5.15
C SER A 192 7.40 -14.62 -4.10
N ARG A 193 7.97 -15.34 -3.12
CA ARG A 193 7.20 -15.97 -2.02
C ARG A 193 6.28 -14.98 -1.27
N LEU A 194 6.64 -13.70 -1.28
CA LEU A 194 5.84 -12.63 -0.68
C LEU A 194 4.58 -12.31 -1.50
N SER A 195 4.69 -12.24 -2.83
CA SER A 195 3.53 -12.09 -3.71
C SER A 195 2.64 -13.31 -3.64
N LEU A 196 3.22 -14.52 -3.66
CA LEU A 196 2.45 -15.77 -3.49
C LEU A 196 1.54 -15.73 -2.25
N SER A 197 1.94 -15.03 -1.18
CA SER A 197 1.09 -14.81 0.00
C SER A 197 -0.09 -13.86 -0.24
N SER A 198 0.05 -12.81 -1.06
CA SER A 198 -1.06 -11.93 -1.44
C SER A 198 -2.03 -12.62 -2.37
N GLU A 199 -1.56 -13.34 -3.39
CA GLU A 199 -2.45 -14.03 -4.32
C GLU A 199 -3.22 -15.16 -3.64
N LYS A 200 -2.57 -15.96 -2.77
CA LYS A 200 -3.27 -16.96 -1.96
C LYS A 200 -4.35 -16.32 -1.08
N ARG A 201 -4.05 -15.19 -0.44
CA ARG A 201 -5.06 -14.40 0.31
C ARG A 201 -6.21 -13.96 -0.59
N HIS A 202 -5.95 -13.51 -1.81
CA HIS A 202 -7.02 -13.14 -2.76
C HIS A 202 -7.90 -14.33 -3.13
N GLY A 203 -7.33 -15.51 -3.36
CA GLY A 203 -8.09 -16.74 -3.64
C GLY A 203 -9.05 -17.09 -2.52
N VAL A 204 -8.58 -17.01 -1.28
CA VAL A 204 -9.40 -17.24 -0.08
C VAL A 204 -10.50 -16.17 0.05
N LEU A 205 -10.15 -14.89 -0.02
CA LEU A 205 -11.09 -13.77 0.12
C LEU A 205 -12.18 -13.79 -0.96
N LEU A 206 -11.83 -14.24 -2.17
CA LEU A 206 -12.74 -14.28 -3.30
C LEU A 206 -13.40 -15.65 -3.52
N GLN A 207 -13.12 -16.67 -2.71
CA GLN A 207 -13.58 -18.05 -2.94
C GLN A 207 -13.31 -18.50 -4.38
N LEU A 208 -12.09 -18.23 -4.86
CA LEU A 208 -11.69 -18.44 -6.24
C LEU A 208 -10.49 -19.39 -6.28
N GLY A 209 -10.60 -20.47 -7.06
CA GLY A 209 -9.47 -21.36 -7.29
C GLY A 209 -8.36 -20.62 -8.05
N ILE A 210 -7.14 -20.61 -7.52
CA ILE A 210 -5.97 -20.03 -8.17
C ILE A 210 -5.00 -21.16 -8.53
N LYS A 211 -4.63 -21.23 -9.82
CA LYS A 211 -3.62 -22.16 -10.34
C LYS A 211 -2.32 -21.43 -10.66
N PHE A 212 -1.20 -22.07 -10.35
CA PHE A 212 0.13 -21.54 -10.60
C PHE A 212 0.81 -22.29 -11.75
N ASN A 213 1.27 -21.55 -12.76
CA ASN A 213 1.96 -22.11 -13.93
C ASN A 213 3.45 -21.83 -13.87
N ASP A 214 4.27 -22.80 -14.22
CA ASP A 214 5.71 -22.57 -14.41
C ASP A 214 6.01 -21.77 -15.69
N PHE A 215 7.28 -21.39 -15.87
CA PHE A 215 7.72 -20.61 -17.04
C PHE A 215 7.55 -21.34 -18.39
N ASN A 216 7.42 -22.66 -18.38
CA ASN A 216 7.24 -23.49 -19.57
C ASN A 216 5.76 -23.79 -19.84
N GLY A 217 4.84 -23.20 -19.06
CA GLY A 217 3.41 -23.43 -19.19
C GLY A 217 2.94 -24.78 -18.64
N HIS A 218 3.79 -25.51 -17.90
CA HIS A 218 3.34 -26.66 -17.14
C HIS A 218 2.57 -26.18 -15.91
N LEU A 219 1.35 -26.71 -15.79
CA LEU A 219 0.51 -26.51 -14.62
C LEU A 219 1.12 -27.29 -13.44
N ASN A 220 1.55 -26.59 -12.40
CA ASN A 220 1.70 -27.22 -11.09
C ASN A 220 0.30 -27.30 -10.47
N CYS A 221 -0.20 -28.53 -10.29
CA CYS A 221 -1.59 -28.84 -9.95
C CYS A 221 -2.00 -28.52 -8.50
N ASP A 222 -1.32 -27.62 -7.81
CA ASP A 222 -1.70 -27.27 -6.45
C ASP A 222 -2.85 -26.25 -6.49
N ILE A 223 -4.07 -26.77 -6.61
CA ILE A 223 -5.27 -26.01 -6.28
C ILE A 223 -5.32 -25.93 -4.77
N TYR A 224 -4.89 -24.80 -4.20
CA TYR A 224 -5.06 -24.54 -2.78
C TYR A 224 -6.52 -24.15 -2.53
N PHE A 225 -7.37 -25.13 -2.26
CA PHE A 225 -8.48 -24.94 -1.35
C PHE A 225 -7.89 -25.15 0.03
N ASP A 226 -7.89 -24.14 0.90
CA ASP A 226 -7.69 -24.41 2.32
C ASP A 226 -8.84 -25.33 2.75
N GLU A 227 -8.54 -26.61 2.93
CA GLU A 227 -9.35 -27.50 3.76
C GLU A 227 -9.30 -26.92 5.18
N TYR A 228 -10.41 -26.29 5.59
CA TYR A 228 -10.69 -26.00 6.99
C TYR A 228 -11.19 -27.25 7.69
#